data_AF-A0A4V6APR0-F1
#
_entry.id   AF-A0A4V6APR0-F1
#
_cell.length_a   1.000
_cell.length_b   1.000
_cell.length_c   1.000
_cell.angle_alpha   90.00
_cell.angle_beta   90.00
_cell.angle_gamma   90.00
#
_symmetry.space_group_name_H-M   'P 1'
#
loop_
_entity.id
_entity.type
_entity.pdbx_description
1 polymer ?
#
loop_
_entity_poly.entity_id
_entity_poly.type
_entity_poly.pdbx_seq_one_letter_code
_entity_poly.pdbx_strand_id
1 'polypeptide(L)'
;MTRLTDSKLIIMSDFHSKEDVVQALLCSCFVPGYCGMAPPTFKGEHYVDGGFSSMVPKLPTPCSHILTVSPFSGDIDICPADTPSMWDMVVSGTTLKGNMANSFRVINALYPIDLEVRPPH
;
A
#
# COMPACT_ATOMS: atom_id res chain seq x y z
N MET A 1 5.38 -2.29 -6.33
CA MET A 1 6.54 -1.56 -5.78
C MET A 1 6.85 -0.33 -6.63
N THR A 2 7.42 0.71 -6.04
CA THR A 2 7.80 1.95 -6.73
C THR A 2 9.31 2.00 -6.95
N ARG A 3 9.74 2.10 -8.21
CA ARG A 3 11.17 2.18 -8.53
C ARG A 3 11.73 3.55 -8.19
N LEU A 4 12.85 3.61 -7.47
CA LEU A 4 13.39 4.89 -7.00
C LEU A 4 13.99 5.76 -8.11
N THR A 5 14.52 5.16 -9.15
CA THR A 5 15.23 5.90 -10.22
C THR A 5 14.29 6.77 -11.07
N ASP A 6 13.02 6.38 -11.22
CA ASP A 6 12.04 7.11 -12.03
C ASP A 6 10.63 7.19 -11.43
N SER A 7 10.46 6.78 -10.17
CA SER A 7 9.19 6.77 -9.44
C SER A 7 8.06 5.99 -10.13
N LYS A 8 8.39 5.08 -11.05
CA LYS A 8 7.37 4.29 -11.76
C LYS A 8 6.86 3.14 -10.91
N LEU A 9 5.56 2.87 -11.05
CA LEU A 9 4.93 1.66 -10.55
C LEU A 9 5.45 0.46 -11.36
N ILE A 10 6.03 -0.51 -10.66
CA ILE A 10 6.39 -1.81 -11.22
C ILE A 10 5.47 -2.88 -10.61
N ILE A 11 4.72 -3.55 -11.49
CA ILE A 11 3.89 -4.71 -11.16
C ILE A 11 4.70 -5.96 -11.54
N MET A 12 4.94 -6.83 -10.56
CA MET A 12 5.70 -8.07 -10.74
C MET A 12 4.76 -9.25 -10.53
N SER A 13 4.64 -10.10 -11.55
CA SER A 13 3.84 -11.33 -11.52
C SER A 13 4.69 -12.60 -11.66
N ASP A 14 5.89 -12.48 -12.22
CA ASP A 14 6.74 -13.61 -12.58
C ASP A 14 7.96 -13.71 -11.67
N PHE A 15 8.03 -14.80 -10.92
CA PHE A 15 9.08 -15.09 -9.93
C PHE A 15 9.71 -16.44 -10.23
N HIS A 16 11.05 -16.53 -10.13
CA HIS A 16 11.78 -17.76 -10.46
C HIS A 16 12.25 -18.54 -9.22
N SER A 17 12.06 -17.98 -8.03
CA SER A 17 12.48 -18.58 -6.75
C SER A 17 11.63 -18.05 -5.59
N LYS A 18 11.72 -18.71 -4.43
CA LYS A 18 11.11 -18.20 -3.20
C LYS A 18 11.75 -16.87 -2.78
N GLU A 19 13.07 -16.78 -2.95
CA GLU A 19 13.87 -15.62 -2.61
C GLU A 19 13.46 -14.41 -3.46
N ASP A 20 13.14 -14.61 -4.74
CA ASP A 20 12.59 -13.57 -5.61
C ASP A 20 11.27 -13.02 -5.05
N VAL A 21 10.37 -13.90 -4.60
CA VAL A 21 9.07 -13.49 -4.03
C VAL A 21 9.29 -12.69 -2.75
N VAL A 22 10.13 -13.18 -1.84
CA VAL A 22 10.44 -12.48 -0.57
C VAL A 22 11.03 -11.10 -0.87
N GLN A 23 12.00 -11.03 -1.77
CA GLN A 23 12.66 -9.76 -2.09
C GLN A 23 11.69 -8.77 -2.75
N ALA A 24 10.83 -9.25 -3.66
CA ALA A 24 9.81 -8.41 -4.27
C ALA A 24 8.77 -7.90 -3.25
N LEU A 25 8.39 -8.72 -2.26
CA LEU A 25 7.51 -8.32 -1.17
C LEU A 25 8.16 -7.25 -0.29
N LEU A 26 9.43 -7.44 0.11
CA LEU A 26 10.20 -6.45 0.87
C LEU A 26 10.28 -5.12 0.11
N CYS A 27 10.58 -5.15 -1.18
CA CYS A 27 10.54 -3.98 -2.05
C CYS A 27 9.15 -3.33 -2.10
N SER A 28 8.08 -4.11 -2.10
CA SER A 28 6.72 -3.60 -2.25
C SER A 28 6.11 -3.02 -0.97
N CYS A 29 6.66 -3.31 0.21
CA CYS A 29 6.20 -2.79 1.50
C CYS A 29 7.24 -1.92 2.23
N PHE A 30 8.36 -1.58 1.59
CA PHE A 30 9.40 -0.77 2.22
C PHE A 30 8.99 0.72 2.28
N VAL A 31 8.62 1.19 3.47
CA VAL A 31 8.34 2.60 3.73
C VAL A 31 9.59 3.27 4.31
N PRO A 32 10.25 4.21 3.60
CA PRO A 32 11.44 4.89 4.10
C PRO A 32 11.20 5.57 5.45
N GLY A 33 12.16 5.48 6.37
CA GLY A 33 12.05 6.00 7.72
C GLY A 33 11.32 5.09 8.71
N TYR A 34 10.35 4.29 8.24
CA TYR A 34 9.69 3.25 9.05
C TYR A 34 10.45 1.92 9.00
N CYS A 35 10.74 1.41 7.79
CA CYS A 35 11.46 0.15 7.59
C CYS A 35 12.99 0.30 7.65
N GLY A 36 13.50 1.53 7.70
CA GLY A 36 14.92 1.87 7.64
C GLY A 36 15.23 2.93 6.57
N MET A 37 16.52 3.21 6.38
CA MET A 37 16.99 4.24 5.43
C MET A 37 17.47 3.67 4.10
N ALA A 38 17.90 2.40 4.07
CA ALA A 38 18.45 1.76 2.88
C ALA A 38 17.38 0.91 2.19
N PRO A 39 16.87 1.33 1.01
CA PRO A 39 15.84 0.60 0.29
C PRO A 39 16.38 -0.72 -0.29
N PRO A 40 15.62 -1.82 -0.21
CA PRO A 40 16.01 -3.10 -0.77
C PRO A 40 16.13 -3.05 -2.30
N THR A 41 16.87 -3.99 -2.86
CA THR A 41 17.05 -4.13 -4.31
C THR A 41 16.33 -5.35 -4.85
N PHE A 42 15.78 -5.25 -6.05
CA PHE A 42 15.27 -6.39 -6.79
C PHE A 42 15.83 -6.34 -8.22
N LYS A 43 16.51 -7.40 -8.66
CA LYS A 43 17.15 -7.46 -9.99
C LYS A 43 18.05 -6.24 -10.31
N GLY A 44 18.76 -5.72 -9.30
CA GLY A 44 19.73 -4.62 -9.43
C GLY A 44 19.16 -3.20 -9.26
N GLU A 45 17.85 -3.04 -9.15
CA GLU A 45 17.20 -1.74 -8.97
C GLU A 45 16.68 -1.57 -7.53
N HIS A 46 16.67 -0.34 -7.01
CA HIS A 46 16.12 -0.05 -5.69
C HIS A 46 14.63 0.33 -5.74
N TYR A 47 13.89 -0.13 -4.73
CA TYR A 47 12.44 0.05 -4.67
C TYR A 47 11.97 0.47 -3.27
N VAL A 48 10.81 1.12 -3.27
CA VAL A 48 10.02 1.45 -2.07
C VAL A 48 8.57 0.99 -2.24
N ASP A 49 7.78 1.17 -1.18
CA ASP A 49 6.39 0.78 -1.11
C ASP A 49 5.60 1.20 -2.36
N GLY A 50 4.81 0.28 -2.91
CA GLY A 50 4.06 0.53 -4.15
C GLY A 50 3.06 1.68 -4.05
N GLY A 51 2.53 1.91 -2.86
CA GLY A 51 1.59 2.97 -2.52
C GLY A 51 2.13 4.38 -2.77
N PHE A 52 3.44 4.58 -2.86
CA PHE A 52 4.01 5.88 -3.26
C PHE A 52 3.73 6.22 -4.73
N SER A 53 3.58 5.22 -5.59
CA SER A 53 3.20 5.42 -6.99
C SER A 53 1.72 5.18 -7.24
N SER A 54 1.14 4.15 -6.61
CA SER A 54 -0.26 3.80 -6.78
C SER A 54 -0.74 2.92 -5.63
N MET A 55 -1.75 3.36 -4.89
CA MET A 55 -2.37 2.55 -3.84
C MET A 55 -3.25 1.43 -4.40
N VAL A 56 -3.84 1.66 -5.59
CA VAL A 56 -4.63 0.66 -6.33
C VAL A 56 -4.03 0.52 -7.72
N PRO A 57 -3.20 -0.51 -7.98
CA PRO A 57 -2.56 -0.67 -9.26
C PRO A 57 -3.61 -0.96 -10.34
N LYS A 58 -3.58 -0.19 -11.43
CA LYS A 58 -4.43 -0.43 -12.61
C LYS A 58 -3.92 -1.64 -13.38
N LEU A 59 -4.68 -2.73 -13.35
CA LEU A 59 -4.37 -3.93 -14.12
C LEU A 59 -4.90 -3.80 -15.55
N PRO A 60 -4.28 -4.49 -16.54
CA PRO A 60 -4.76 -4.51 -17.93
C PRO A 60 -6.08 -5.27 -18.11
N THR A 61 -6.63 -5.86 -17.05
CA THR A 61 -7.92 -6.56 -17.04
C THR A 61 -9.07 -5.56 -16.94
N PRO A 62 -10.24 -5.82 -17.57
CA PRO A 62 -11.40 -4.94 -17.44
C PRO A 62 -11.78 -4.70 -15.98
N CYS A 63 -11.94 -3.43 -15.59
CA CYS A 63 -12.27 -3.04 -14.21
C CYS A 63 -13.55 -3.71 -13.67
N SER A 64 -14.48 -4.10 -14.54
CA SER A 64 -15.76 -4.74 -14.17
C SER A 64 -15.61 -6.07 -13.42
N HIS A 65 -14.42 -6.68 -13.41
CA HIS A 65 -14.15 -7.94 -12.71
C HIS A 65 -13.21 -7.79 -11.51
N ILE A 66 -12.82 -6.57 -11.15
CA ILE A 66 -11.85 -6.32 -10.08
C ILE A 66 -12.60 -5.72 -8.90
N LEU A 67 -12.57 -6.43 -7.77
CA LEU A 67 -13.07 -5.93 -6.50
C LEU A 67 -11.93 -5.22 -5.76
N THR A 68 -12.07 -3.93 -5.49
CA THR A 68 -11.08 -3.13 -4.77
C THR A 68 -11.39 -3.09 -3.28
N VAL A 69 -10.36 -3.23 -2.44
CA VAL A 69 -10.49 -3.25 -0.98
C VAL A 69 -9.50 -2.29 -0.37
N SER A 70 -9.96 -1.43 0.53
CA SER A 70 -9.13 -0.44 1.22
C SER A 70 -9.47 -0.38 2.71
N PRO A 71 -8.46 -0.34 3.60
CA PRO A 71 -8.70 -0.08 5.02
C PRO A 71 -9.05 1.39 5.28
N PHE A 72 -8.93 2.26 4.28
CA PHE A 72 -9.19 3.70 4.36
C PHE A 72 -10.50 4.05 3.65
N SER A 73 -11.30 4.94 4.25
CA SER A 73 -12.54 5.43 3.65
C SER A 73 -12.24 6.28 2.41
N GLY A 74 -13.01 6.09 1.33
CA GLY A 74 -12.73 6.68 0.03
C GLY A 74 -13.61 6.14 -1.08
N ASP A 75 -13.10 6.22 -2.32
CA ASP A 75 -13.80 5.76 -3.53
C ASP A 75 -13.33 4.33 -3.91
N ILE A 76 -13.57 3.37 -3.02
CA ILE A 76 -13.16 1.96 -3.14
C ILE A 76 -14.37 1.06 -2.86
N ASP A 77 -14.49 -0.06 -3.59
CA ASP A 77 -15.69 -0.92 -3.53
C ASP A 77 -15.99 -1.43 -2.12
N ILE A 78 -14.95 -1.86 -1.39
CA ILE A 78 -15.04 -2.24 0.02
C ILE A 78 -14.09 -1.36 0.84
N CYS A 79 -14.67 -0.45 1.62
CA CYS A 79 -13.95 0.40 2.56
C CYS A 79 -14.84 0.81 3.76
N PRO A 80 -14.27 1.38 4.84
CA PRO A 80 -15.07 1.86 5.97
C PRO A 80 -16.09 2.92 5.57
N ALA A 81 -17.34 2.73 6.00
CA ALA A 81 -18.44 3.68 5.84
C ALA A 81 -18.36 4.76 6.94
N ASP A 82 -17.47 5.73 6.75
CA ASP A 82 -17.39 6.89 7.62
C ASP A 82 -18.56 7.86 7.37
N THR A 83 -18.84 8.72 8.35
CA THR A 83 -19.73 9.87 8.13
C THR A 83 -19.22 10.73 6.96
N PRO A 84 -20.12 11.37 6.19
CA PRO A 84 -19.72 12.22 5.08
C PRO A 84 -18.65 13.24 5.48
N SER A 85 -17.53 13.21 4.76
CA SER A 85 -16.45 14.19 4.89
C SER A 85 -16.64 15.26 3.82
N MET A 86 -16.42 16.52 4.19
CA MET A 86 -16.37 17.63 3.23
C MET A 86 -15.06 17.68 2.42
N TRP A 87 -14.07 16.89 2.83
CA TRP A 87 -12.73 16.90 2.25
C TRP A 87 -12.40 15.54 1.64
N ASP A 88 -12.05 15.58 0.36
CA ASP A 88 -11.52 14.46 -0.40
C ASP A 88 -10.05 14.75 -0.75
N MET A 89 -9.18 13.79 -0.47
CA MET A 89 -7.73 13.87 -0.73
C MET A 89 -7.35 12.83 -1.77
N VAL A 90 -6.64 13.22 -2.81
CA VAL A 90 -6.11 12.27 -3.80
C VAL A 90 -4.68 11.91 -3.42
N VAL A 91 -4.49 10.67 -2.97
CA VAL A 91 -3.18 10.12 -2.60
C VAL A 91 -2.84 8.99 -3.55
N SER A 92 -1.76 9.16 -4.32
CA SER A 92 -1.24 8.15 -5.25
C SER A 92 -2.33 7.51 -6.14
N GLY A 93 -3.21 8.36 -6.69
CA GLY A 93 -4.28 7.95 -7.60
C GLY A 93 -5.54 7.38 -6.95
N THR A 94 -5.65 7.40 -5.61
CA THR A 94 -6.85 6.97 -4.87
C THR A 94 -7.43 8.12 -4.06
N THR A 95 -8.75 8.28 -4.07
CA THR A 95 -9.46 9.25 -3.22
C THR A 95 -9.62 8.70 -1.81
N LEU A 96 -9.17 9.45 -0.82
CA LEU A 96 -9.33 9.18 0.61
C LEU A 96 -10.13 10.30 1.27
N LYS A 97 -11.01 9.95 2.21
CA LYS A 97 -11.75 10.95 2.99
C LYS A 97 -10.82 11.61 4.01
N GLY A 98 -10.76 12.94 3.99
CA GLY A 98 -9.97 13.78 4.89
C GLY A 98 -10.63 13.98 6.25
N ASN A 99 -11.04 12.89 6.91
CA ASN A 99 -11.68 12.92 8.23
C ASN A 99 -10.75 12.34 9.31
N MET A 100 -11.07 12.63 10.57
CA MET A 100 -10.27 12.20 11.72
C MET A 100 -10.18 10.67 11.85
N ALA A 101 -11.27 9.95 11.58
CA ALA A 101 -11.28 8.49 11.65
C ALA A 101 -10.29 7.87 10.65
N ASN A 102 -10.26 8.40 9.42
CA ASN A 102 -9.34 7.95 8.38
C ASN A 102 -7.89 8.29 8.72
N SER A 103 -7.63 9.47 9.31
CA SER A 103 -6.30 9.82 9.82
C SER A 103 -5.82 8.86 10.90
N PHE A 104 -6.68 8.48 11.85
CA PHE A 104 -6.33 7.46 12.85
C PHE A 104 -6.02 6.11 12.21
N ARG A 105 -6.76 5.69 11.17
CA ARG A 105 -6.45 4.45 10.43
C ARG A 105 -5.10 4.50 9.74
N VAL A 106 -4.74 5.64 9.12
CA VAL A 106 -3.42 5.81 8.49
C VAL A 106 -2.30 5.71 9.53
N ILE A 107 -2.46 6.37 10.68
CA ILE A 107 -1.49 6.28 11.79
C ILE A 107 -1.38 4.84 12.28
N ASN A 108 -2.51 4.16 12.51
CA ASN A 108 -2.51 2.77 12.98
C ASN A 108 -1.95 1.77 11.94
N ALA A 109 -2.08 2.06 10.66
CA ALA A 109 -1.50 1.23 9.59
C ALA A 109 0.04 1.30 9.58
N LEU A 110 0.63 2.45 9.91
CA LEU A 110 2.09 2.62 10.03
C LEU A 110 2.61 2.22 11.41
N TYR A 111 1.87 2.56 12.46
CA TYR A 111 2.23 2.35 13.85
C TYR A 111 1.05 1.67 14.57
N PRO A 112 0.92 0.34 14.49
CA PRO A 112 -0.19 -0.38 15.09
C PRO A 112 -0.21 -0.17 16.62
N ILE A 113 -1.28 0.45 17.13
CA ILE A 113 -1.38 0.90 18.54
C ILE A 113 -1.81 -0.24 19.48
N ASP A 114 -2.38 -1.33 18.98
CA ASP A 114 -2.71 -2.51 19.77
C ASP A 114 -2.39 -3.79 19.00
N LEU A 115 -1.31 -4.46 19.39
CA LEU A 115 -1.16 -5.89 19.12
C LEU A 115 -1.84 -6.61 20.28
N GLU A 116 -3.12 -7.00 20.12
CA GLU A 116 -3.67 -8.07 20.96
C GLU A 116 -2.88 -9.35 20.66
N VAL A 117 -1.78 -9.55 21.39
CA VAL A 117 -1.05 -10.81 21.35
C VAL A 117 -1.98 -11.82 22.02
N ARG A 118 -2.63 -12.68 21.22
CA ARG A 118 -3.37 -13.82 21.77
C ARG A 118 -2.43 -14.55 22.74
N PRO A 119 -2.75 -14.65 24.04
CA PRO A 119 -1.87 -15.31 24.98
C PRO A 119 -1.65 -16.76 24.52
N PRO A 120 -0.43 -17.30 24.68
CA PRO A 120 -0.19 -18.71 24.38
C PRO A 120 -1.11 -19.58 25.24
N HIS A 121 -1.82 -20.50 24.60
CA HIS A 121 -2.62 -21.54 25.27
C HIS A 121 -1.73 -22.59 25.93
#